data_AF-A0A8F5ACL5-F1
#
_entry.id   AF-A0A8F5ACL5-F1
#
_cell.length_a   1.000
_cell.length_b   1.000
_cell.length_c   1.000
_cell.angle_alpha   90.00
_cell.angle_beta   90.00
_cell.angle_gamma   90.00
#
_symmetry.space_group_name_H-M   'P 1'
#
loop_
_entity.id
_entity.type
_entity.pdbx_description
1 polymer ?
#
loop_
_entity_poly.entity_id
_entity_poly.type
_entity_poly.pdbx_seq_one_letter_code
_entity_poly.pdbx_strand_id
1 'polypeptide(L)'
;MATYSHKLEDVQGGERVGVSFDNRNIDYIRVYPNTGTCINLDDPQNGYTNNAVGFQTAMNNKIEGFPDIPETPPLRREFWVSAQKNIAVRMISANGSYSTVTFKPVVGSYYYVTGLFVNQYAPRTLTVYEVYKTEKGYYDKKPVTDLALENCEDGTFRLQKF
;
A
#
# COMPACT_ATOMS: atom_id res chain seq x y z
N MET A 1 19.52 14.40 7.29
CA MET A 1 18.06 14.52 7.48
C MET A 1 17.43 14.17 6.16
N ALA A 2 16.90 12.95 6.00
CA ALA A 2 16.02 12.64 4.88
C ALA A 2 14.59 12.76 5.41
N THR A 3 13.99 13.93 5.16
CA THR A 3 12.66 14.33 5.61
C THR A 3 11.66 14.09 4.46
N TYR A 4 11.68 12.91 3.84
CA TYR A 4 10.69 12.61 2.80
C TYR A 4 9.44 12.04 3.44
N SER A 5 8.70 12.92 4.11
CA SER A 5 7.34 12.67 4.57
C SER A 5 6.40 13.47 3.67
N HIS A 6 6.21 13.01 2.44
CA HIS A 6 5.19 13.54 1.55
C HIS A 6 4.04 12.54 1.39
N LYS A 7 2.86 13.08 1.08
CA LYS A 7 1.68 12.27 0.81
C LYS A 7 1.92 11.46 -0.45
N LEU A 8 1.41 10.24 -0.50
CA LEU A 8 1.34 9.50 -1.74
C LEU A 8 0.49 10.29 -2.74
N GLU A 9 0.98 10.44 -3.96
CA GLU A 9 0.33 11.14 -5.06
C GLU A 9 0.15 10.21 -6.25
N ASP A 10 -0.81 10.54 -7.11
CA ASP A 10 -1.06 9.78 -8.32
C ASP A 10 0.06 9.96 -9.35
N VAL A 11 0.58 8.84 -9.83
CA VAL A 11 1.43 8.84 -11.03
C VAL A 11 0.57 9.14 -12.25
N GLN A 12 0.94 10.22 -12.96
CA GLN A 12 0.14 10.77 -14.06
C GLN A 12 0.23 9.96 -15.37
N GLY A 13 1.26 9.12 -15.55
CA GLY A 13 1.44 8.32 -16.75
C GLY A 13 2.47 7.19 -16.62
N GLY A 14 2.66 6.42 -17.69
CA GLY A 14 3.53 5.25 -17.70
C GLY A 14 2.88 3.98 -17.14
N GLU A 15 3.70 2.95 -16.92
CA GLU A 15 3.27 1.68 -16.32
C GLU A 15 2.82 1.92 -14.87
N ARG A 16 1.56 1.64 -14.58
CA ARG A 16 0.94 1.89 -13.28
C ARG A 16 -0.09 0.84 -12.90
N VAL A 17 -0.40 0.80 -11.62
CA VAL A 17 -1.45 -0.03 -11.02
C VAL A 17 -2.33 0.82 -10.12
N GLY A 18 -3.60 0.44 -9.99
CA GLY A 18 -4.50 1.05 -9.02
C GLY A 18 -4.32 0.38 -7.66
N VAL A 19 -4.05 1.14 -6.61
CA VAL A 19 -3.92 0.60 -5.24
C VAL A 19 -4.97 1.24 -4.35
N SER A 20 -5.82 0.40 -3.78
CA SER A 20 -6.91 0.81 -2.88
C SER A 20 -6.60 0.42 -1.44
N PHE A 21 -6.76 1.35 -0.51
CA PHE A 21 -6.40 1.19 0.90
C PHE A 21 -7.65 1.20 1.79
N ASP A 22 -7.86 0.13 2.58
CA ASP A 22 -8.92 0.04 3.59
C ASP A 22 -8.58 0.88 4.82
N ASN A 23 -9.03 2.13 4.81
CA ASN A 23 -8.71 3.12 5.85
C ASN A 23 -9.18 2.73 7.26
N ARG A 24 -10.06 1.72 7.41
CA ARG A 24 -10.55 1.30 8.74
C ARG A 24 -9.56 0.38 9.46
N ASN A 25 -8.75 -0.33 8.69
CA ASN A 25 -7.99 -1.48 9.18
C ASN A 25 -6.48 -1.32 9.04
N ILE A 26 -6.02 -0.17 8.55
CA ILE A 26 -4.60 0.14 8.40
C ILE A 26 -4.19 1.21 9.40
N ASP A 27 -2.97 1.11 9.92
CA ASP A 27 -2.36 2.21 10.67
C ASP A 27 -1.66 3.19 9.69
N TYR A 28 -0.51 3.75 10.07
CA TYR A 28 0.26 4.62 9.19
C TYR A 28 0.88 3.80 8.05
N ILE A 29 0.41 4.00 6.81
CA ILE A 29 0.92 3.29 5.64
C ILE A 29 1.96 4.13 4.90
N ARG A 30 3.07 3.48 4.56
CA ARG A 30 4.08 3.93 3.60
C ARG A 30 4.07 3.04 2.37
N VAL A 31 4.20 3.65 1.20
CA VAL A 31 4.32 2.97 -0.08
C VAL A 31 5.66 3.39 -0.68
N TYR A 32 6.43 2.42 -1.15
CA TYR A 32 7.70 2.61 -1.84
C TYR A 32 7.52 2.09 -3.28
N PRO A 33 7.04 2.95 -4.20
CA PRO A 33 6.98 2.61 -5.61
C PRO A 33 8.40 2.38 -6.14
N ASN A 34 8.54 1.55 -7.18
CA ASN A 34 9.81 1.31 -7.86
C ASN A 34 10.91 0.68 -6.98
N THR A 35 10.52 -0.15 -6.01
CA THR A 35 11.42 -0.94 -5.18
C THR A 35 12.29 -1.86 -6.04
N GLY A 36 13.60 -1.85 -5.80
CA GLY A 36 14.58 -2.69 -6.49
C GLY A 36 14.70 -4.08 -5.87
N THR A 37 15.94 -4.51 -5.61
CA THR A 37 16.27 -5.74 -4.87
C THR A 37 16.18 -5.56 -3.35
N CYS A 38 16.04 -4.33 -2.88
CA CYS A 38 15.86 -3.94 -1.48
C CYS A 38 15.00 -2.67 -1.41
N ILE A 39 14.45 -2.37 -0.23
CA ILE A 39 13.60 -1.21 0.02
C ILE A 39 14.46 0.00 0.40
N ASN A 40 14.51 1.00 -0.47
CA ASN A 40 15.12 2.28 -0.18
C ASN A 40 14.11 3.18 0.55
N LEU A 41 14.34 3.42 1.86
CA LEU A 41 13.43 4.24 2.67
C LEU A 41 13.53 5.74 2.37
N ASP A 42 14.60 6.15 1.70
CA ASP A 42 14.87 7.54 1.32
C ASP A 42 14.54 7.81 -0.15
N ASP A 43 13.93 6.84 -0.85
CA ASP A 43 13.52 7.04 -2.24
C ASP A 43 12.55 8.23 -2.34
N PRO A 44 12.86 9.27 -3.13
CA PRO A 44 12.02 10.46 -3.23
C PRO A 44 10.63 10.18 -3.83
N GLN A 45 10.38 8.99 -4.37
CA GLN A 45 9.08 8.57 -4.88
C GLN A 45 8.23 7.84 -3.83
N ASN A 46 8.76 7.58 -2.63
CA ASN A 46 7.98 6.97 -1.54
C ASN A 46 6.97 7.94 -0.95
N GLY A 47 5.78 7.48 -0.58
CA GLY A 47 4.74 8.34 -0.01
C GLY A 47 3.99 7.68 1.13
N TYR A 48 3.37 8.48 2.00
CA TYR A 48 2.44 7.97 3.01
C TYR A 48 0.98 8.16 2.61
N THR A 49 0.13 7.22 3.00
CA THR A 49 -1.32 7.43 2.98
C THR A 49 -1.76 7.76 4.41
N ASN A 50 -2.30 8.97 4.63
CA ASN A 50 -2.62 9.44 5.98
C ASN A 50 -3.80 8.67 6.56
N ASN A 51 -3.63 8.05 7.72
CA ASN A 51 -4.74 7.72 8.62
C ASN A 51 -4.71 8.68 9.81
N ALA A 52 -5.19 9.91 9.60
CA ALA A 52 -5.56 10.76 10.73
C ALA A 52 -6.97 10.33 11.16
N VAL A 53 -7.06 9.75 12.36
CA VAL A 53 -8.30 9.51 13.09
C VAL A 53 -9.15 10.79 13.00
N GLY A 54 -10.24 10.76 12.23
CA GLY A 54 -11.09 11.93 11.96
C GLY A 54 -11.31 12.27 10.48
N PHE A 55 -10.52 11.74 9.55
CA PHE A 55 -10.70 11.93 8.11
C PHE A 55 -11.25 10.67 7.42
N GLN A 56 -12.38 10.16 7.92
CA GLN A 56 -13.20 9.11 7.29
C GLN A 56 -14.04 9.67 6.12
N THR A 57 -13.48 10.58 5.35
CA THR A 57 -14.16 11.03 4.14
C THR A 57 -13.97 9.98 3.06
N ALA A 58 -15.07 9.61 2.40
CA ALA A 58 -15.06 8.95 1.11
C ALA A 58 -14.36 9.89 0.11
N MET A 59 -13.03 9.91 0.16
CA MET A 59 -12.23 10.79 -0.68
C MET A 59 -11.85 10.03 -1.93
N ASN A 60 -12.47 10.49 -3.01
CA ASN A 60 -12.22 10.15 -4.39
C ASN A 60 -12.68 8.74 -4.78
N ASN A 61 -13.99 8.63 -5.02
CA ASN A 61 -14.47 7.77 -6.10
C ASN A 61 -13.76 8.23 -7.37
N LYS A 62 -12.61 7.66 -7.70
CA LYS A 62 -12.10 7.80 -9.06
C LYS A 62 -13.20 7.23 -9.95
N ILE A 63 -13.65 8.05 -10.91
CA ILE A 63 -14.71 7.71 -11.86
C ILE A 63 -14.30 6.51 -12.73
N GLU A 64 -13.02 6.12 -12.72
CA GLU A 64 -12.50 4.93 -13.38
C GLU A 64 -11.62 4.11 -12.43
N GLY A 65 -11.99 2.87 -12.13
CA GLY A 65 -10.93 1.86 -12.07
C GLY A 65 -11.11 0.73 -11.06
N PHE A 66 -11.11 1.02 -9.75
CA PHE A 66 -11.10 -0.07 -8.78
C PHE A 66 -12.46 -0.79 -8.79
N PRO A 67 -12.49 -2.07 -9.15
CA PRO A 67 -13.75 -2.76 -9.32
C PRO A 67 -14.42 -3.06 -7.97
N ASP A 68 -15.74 -3.12 -7.98
CA ASP A 68 -16.48 -3.52 -6.78
C ASP A 68 -16.25 -5.01 -6.48
N ILE A 69 -15.79 -5.27 -5.26
CA ILE A 69 -15.59 -6.60 -4.70
C ILE A 69 -16.56 -6.72 -3.51
N PRO A 70 -17.47 -7.73 -3.49
CA PRO A 70 -18.58 -7.80 -2.52
C PRO A 70 -18.21 -7.66 -1.04
N GLU A 71 -16.99 -8.05 -0.66
CA GLU A 71 -16.51 -8.05 0.73
C GLU A 71 -15.60 -6.86 1.07
N THR A 72 -15.39 -5.94 0.13
CA THR A 72 -14.56 -4.74 0.37
C THR A 72 -15.43 -3.57 0.82
N PRO A 73 -14.97 -2.78 1.79
CA PRO A 73 -15.74 -1.63 2.26
C PRO A 73 -15.83 -0.51 1.22
N PRO A 74 -16.87 0.33 1.32
CA PRO A 74 -17.01 1.50 0.46
C PRO A 74 -15.98 2.60 0.79
N LEU A 75 -15.49 2.65 2.03
CA LEU A 75 -14.50 3.64 2.47
C LEU A 75 -13.09 3.17 2.17
N ARG A 76 -12.60 3.53 0.99
CA ARG A 76 -11.26 3.22 0.50
C ARG A 76 -10.61 4.45 -0.13
N ARG A 77 -9.28 4.50 -0.11
CA ARG A 77 -8.50 5.53 -0.82
C ARG A 77 -7.73 4.89 -1.95
N GLU A 78 -7.78 5.51 -3.12
CA GLU A 78 -7.25 4.91 -4.34
C GLU A 78 -6.15 5.80 -4.94
N PHE A 79 -5.03 5.17 -5.27
CA PHE A 79 -3.87 5.83 -5.90
C PHE A 79 -3.42 5.09 -7.15
N TRP A 80 -2.96 5.84 -8.15
CA TRP A 80 -2.18 5.32 -9.26
C TRP A 80 -0.72 5.25 -8.83
N VAL A 81 -0.21 4.03 -8.67
CA VAL A 81 1.17 3.77 -8.22
C VAL A 81 2.00 3.24 -9.38
N SER A 82 3.25 3.72 -9.50
CA SER A 82 4.18 3.25 -10.53
C SER A 82 4.40 1.74 -10.43
N ALA A 83 4.35 1.07 -11.58
CA ALA A 83 4.52 -0.38 -11.72
C ALA A 83 5.80 -0.78 -12.49
N GLN A 84 6.74 0.17 -12.67
CA GLN A 84 7.98 -0.07 -13.40
C GLN A 84 8.91 -1.08 -12.71
N LYS A 85 8.84 -1.21 -11.38
CA LYS A 85 9.55 -2.23 -10.59
C LYS A 85 8.63 -2.79 -9.50
N ASN A 86 9.20 -3.41 -8.47
CA ASN A 86 8.45 -3.93 -7.34
C ASN A 86 7.79 -2.79 -6.55
N ILE A 87 6.77 -3.12 -5.76
CA ILE A 87 6.13 -2.21 -4.82
C ILE A 87 6.33 -2.79 -3.42
N ALA A 88 6.75 -1.95 -2.48
CA ALA A 88 6.69 -2.27 -1.06
C ALA A 88 5.60 -1.43 -0.40
N VAL A 89 4.74 -2.07 0.38
CA VAL A 89 3.77 -1.43 1.25
C VAL A 89 4.15 -1.77 2.67
N ARG A 90 4.22 -0.75 3.53
CA ARG A 90 4.59 -0.91 4.94
C ARG A 90 3.53 -0.27 5.82
N MET A 91 3.05 -1.03 6.79
CA MET A 91 2.22 -0.55 7.88
C MET A 91 3.10 -0.34 9.10
N ILE A 92 3.04 0.84 9.68
CA ILE A 92 3.79 1.23 10.88
C ILE A 92 2.79 1.44 12.01
N SER A 93 2.96 0.67 13.08
CA SER A 93 2.17 0.76 14.30
C SER A 93 2.67 1.89 15.19
N ALA A 94 1.84 2.32 16.14
CA ALA A 94 2.14 3.46 17.04
C ALA A 94 3.42 3.27 17.89
N ASN A 95 3.80 2.03 18.19
CA ASN A 95 5.03 1.68 18.91
C ASN A 95 6.28 1.63 18.02
N GLY A 96 6.17 1.97 16.73
CA GLY A 96 7.26 1.93 15.76
C GLY A 96 7.51 0.55 15.13
N SER A 97 6.81 -0.51 15.57
CA SER A 97 6.87 -1.81 14.87
C SER A 97 6.24 -1.70 13.50
N TYR A 98 6.73 -2.47 12.53
CA TYR A 98 6.18 -2.43 11.18
C TYR A 98 5.99 -3.81 10.56
N SER A 99 5.02 -3.90 9.64
CA SER A 99 4.76 -5.04 8.77
C SER A 99 4.91 -4.56 7.34
N THR A 100 5.63 -5.31 6.50
CA THR A 100 5.89 -4.95 5.10
C THR A 100 5.47 -6.09 4.20
N VAL A 101 4.83 -5.76 3.08
CA VAL A 101 4.57 -6.68 1.97
C VAL A 101 5.21 -6.09 0.73
N THR A 102 6.00 -6.90 0.04
CA THR A 102 6.70 -6.54 -1.19
C THR A 102 6.23 -7.44 -2.32
N PHE A 103 5.92 -6.88 -3.49
CA PHE A 103 5.40 -7.70 -4.58
C PHE A 103 5.75 -7.12 -5.93
N LYS A 104 5.74 -7.98 -6.95
CA LYS A 104 5.84 -7.57 -8.35
C LYS A 104 4.46 -7.18 -8.87
N PRO A 105 4.22 -5.92 -9.26
CA PRO A 105 2.94 -5.51 -9.80
C PRO A 105 2.73 -6.05 -11.22
N VAL A 106 1.47 -6.27 -11.58
CA VAL A 106 1.01 -6.56 -12.94
C VAL A 106 0.44 -5.27 -13.50
N VAL A 107 1.06 -4.73 -14.54
CA VAL A 107 0.67 -3.44 -15.14
C VAL A 107 -0.81 -3.45 -15.53
N GLY A 108 -1.55 -2.42 -15.12
CA GLY A 108 -2.98 -2.31 -15.37
C GLY A 108 -3.90 -3.07 -14.39
N SER A 109 -3.33 -3.86 -13.47
CA SER A 109 -4.10 -4.52 -12.41
C SER A 109 -4.45 -3.57 -11.26
N TYR A 110 -5.37 -4.04 -10.41
CA TYR A 110 -5.79 -3.39 -9.17
C TYR A 110 -5.32 -4.19 -7.96
N TYR A 111 -4.96 -3.48 -6.89
CA TYR A 111 -4.50 -4.06 -5.64
C TYR A 111 -5.30 -3.51 -4.46
N TYR A 112 -5.64 -4.38 -3.53
CA TYR A 112 -6.34 -4.04 -2.29
C TYR A 112 -5.41 -4.23 -1.10
N VAL A 113 -5.21 -3.16 -0.33
CA VAL A 113 -4.37 -3.12 0.86
C VAL A 113 -5.25 -2.98 2.08
N THR A 114 -5.11 -3.88 3.04
CA THR A 114 -5.86 -3.85 4.30
C THR A 114 -5.01 -4.42 5.43
N GLY A 115 -5.39 -4.15 6.68
CA GLY A 115 -4.83 -4.85 7.84
C GLY A 115 -5.77 -5.97 8.27
N LEU A 116 -5.23 -7.16 8.47
CA LEU A 116 -5.96 -8.25 9.07
C LEU A 116 -6.08 -8.01 10.57
N PHE A 117 -7.31 -7.76 11.04
CA PHE A 117 -7.63 -7.72 12.47
C PHE A 117 -8.05 -9.12 12.91
N VAL A 118 -7.18 -9.81 13.65
CA VAL A 118 -7.47 -11.15 14.17
C VAL A 118 -8.25 -11.07 15.49
N ASN A 119 -7.82 -10.20 16.41
CA ASN A 119 -8.52 -9.86 17.65
C ASN A 119 -7.92 -8.59 18.28
N GLN A 120 -8.53 -8.10 19.37
CA GLN A 120 -8.14 -6.87 20.07
C GLN A 120 -6.75 -6.89 20.73
N TYR A 121 -6.10 -8.06 20.82
CA TYR A 121 -4.79 -8.26 21.42
C TYR A 121 -3.71 -8.62 20.40
N ALA A 122 -4.08 -8.87 19.15
CA ALA A 122 -3.15 -9.20 18.08
C ALA A 122 -2.74 -7.92 17.33
N PRO A 123 -1.45 -7.74 17.00
CA PRO A 123 -1.05 -6.69 16.09
C PRO A 123 -1.76 -6.91 14.75
N ARG A 124 -2.20 -5.82 14.12
CA ARG A 124 -2.73 -5.89 12.75
C ARG A 124 -1.61 -6.33 11.83
N THR A 125 -1.89 -7.31 10.96
CA THR A 125 -0.93 -7.73 9.94
C THR A 125 -1.30 -7.10 8.61
N LEU A 126 -0.35 -6.49 7.92
CA LEU A 126 -0.59 -5.93 6.60
C LEU A 126 -0.84 -7.07 5.59
N THR A 127 -1.88 -6.94 4.78
CA THR A 127 -2.16 -7.85 3.67
C THR A 127 -2.41 -7.05 2.39
N VAL A 128 -1.84 -7.54 1.28
CA VAL A 128 -2.05 -7.00 -0.05
C VAL A 128 -2.64 -8.10 -0.94
N TYR A 129 -3.70 -7.76 -1.65
CA TYR A 129 -4.36 -8.65 -2.60
C TYR A 129 -4.28 -8.09 -4.01
N GLU A 130 -4.01 -8.96 -4.99
CA GLU A 130 -4.27 -8.67 -6.40
C GLU A 130 -5.77 -8.91 -6.67
N VAL A 131 -6.39 -7.96 -7.36
CA VAL A 131 -7.78 -8.03 -7.77
C VAL A 131 -7.88 -8.55 -9.20
N TYR A 132 -8.78 -9.51 -9.42
CA TYR A 132 -8.95 -10.16 -10.71
C TYR A 132 -10.43 -10.32 -11.05
N LYS A 133 -10.74 -10.31 -12.36
CA LYS A 133 -12.09 -10.59 -12.86
C LYS A 133 -12.27 -12.09 -13.02
N THR A 134 -13.30 -12.64 -12.38
CA THR A 134 -13.65 -14.06 -12.48
C THR A 134 -14.31 -14.36 -13.84
N GLU A 135 -14.37 -15.64 -14.21
CA GLU A 135 -15.07 -16.11 -15.41
C GLU A 135 -16.57 -15.73 -15.42
N LYS A 136 -17.16 -15.59 -14.23
CA LYS A 136 -18.56 -15.19 -14.02
C LYS A 136 -18.78 -13.67 -14.13
N GLY A 137 -17.73 -12.90 -14.39
CA GLY A 137 -17.81 -11.45 -14.66
C GLY A 137 -17.76 -10.54 -13.44
N TYR A 138 -17.79 -11.08 -12.21
CA TYR A 138 -17.55 -10.31 -10.98
C TYR A 138 -16.06 -10.28 -10.62
N TYR A 139 -15.67 -9.34 -9.76
CA TYR A 139 -14.30 -9.22 -9.29
C TYR A 139 -14.09 -9.89 -7.94
N ASP A 140 -12.92 -10.50 -7.77
CA ASP A 140 -12.47 -11.15 -6.56
C ASP A 140 -11.01 -10.80 -6.30
N LYS A 141 -10.47 -11.24 -5.16
CA LYS A 141 -9.13 -10.88 -4.67
C LYS A 141 -8.37 -12.13 -4.23
N LYS A 142 -7.07 -12.18 -4.52
CA LYS A 142 -6.15 -13.23 -4.07
C LYS A 142 -4.91 -12.58 -3.44
N PRO A 143 -4.32 -13.15 -2.39
CA PRO A 143 -3.13 -12.56 -1.77
C PRO A 143 -1.99 -12.49 -2.79
N VAL A 144 -1.22 -11.40 -2.76
CA VAL A 144 0.02 -11.33 -3.54
C VAL A 144 1.05 -12.28 -2.96
N THR A 145 1.99 -12.75 -3.78
CA THR A 145 3.20 -13.42 -3.29
C THR A 145 4.14 -12.36 -2.74
N ASP A 146 4.37 -12.39 -1.42
CA ASP A 146 5.35 -11.51 -0.79
C ASP A 146 6.78 -11.94 -1.18
N LEU A 147 7.56 -10.99 -1.69
CA LEU A 147 8.97 -11.16 -2.03
C LEU A 147 9.88 -11.06 -0.81
N ALA A 148 9.35 -10.64 0.35
CA ALA A 148 10.07 -10.44 1.60
C ALA A 148 11.36 -9.61 1.44
N LEU A 149 11.34 -8.57 0.61
CA LEU A 149 12.50 -7.71 0.40
C LEU A 149 12.85 -6.93 1.66
N GLU A 150 14.12 -6.92 2.02
CA GLU A 150 14.64 -6.19 3.17
C GLU A 150 14.99 -4.74 2.83
N ASN A 151 15.21 -3.91 3.85
CA ASN A 151 15.73 -2.56 3.63
C ASN A 151 17.13 -2.63 3.04
N CYS A 152 17.49 -1.67 2.17
CA CYS A 152 18.84 -1.61 1.62
C CYS A 152 19.87 -1.37 2.73
N GLU A 153 20.95 -2.16 2.79
CA GLU A 153 22.08 -1.95 3.70
C GLU A 153 22.99 -0.80 3.23
N ASP A 154 22.48 0.42 3.15
CA ASP A 154 23.27 1.57 2.68
C ASP A 154 24.07 2.26 3.80
N GLY A 155 24.04 1.73 5.03
CA GLY A 155 24.78 2.28 6.17
C GLY A 155 24.29 3.66 6.62
N THR A 156 23.18 4.18 6.08
CA THR A 156 22.67 5.53 6.39
C THR A 156 21.42 5.58 7.27
N PHE A 157 21.00 4.45 7.88
CA PHE A 157 19.93 4.42 8.89
C PHE A 157 20.32 5.15 10.19
N ARG A 158 20.41 6.48 10.12
CA ARG A 158 20.34 7.34 11.30
C ARG A 158 18.88 7.65 11.56
N LEU A 159 18.31 6.78 12.41
CA LEU A 159 17.24 7.11 13.36
C LEU A 159 16.07 7.90 12.75
N GLN A 160 15.06 7.20 12.24
CA GLN A 160 13.70 7.73 12.37
C GLN A 160 13.38 7.80 13.87
N LYS A 161 13.69 8.92 14.50
CA LYS A 161 13.12 9.26 15.80
C LYS A 161 11.66 9.60 15.56
N PHE A 162 10.77 8.73 16.05
CA PHE A 162 9.37 9.06 16.28
C PHE A 162 9.26 10.01 17.48
#